data_AF-A0A3M7BPD4-F1
#
_entry.id   AF-A0A3M7BPD4-F1
#
_cell.length_a   1.000
_cell.length_b   1.000
_cell.length_c   1.000
_cell.angle_alpha   90.00
_cell.angle_beta   90.00
_cell.angle_gamma   90.00
#
_symmetry.space_group_name_H-M   'P 1'
#
loop_
_entity.id
_entity.type
_entity.pdbx_description
1 polymer ?
#
loop_
_entity_poly.entity_id
_entity_poly.type
_entity_poly.pdbx_seq_one_letter_code
_entity_poly.pdbx_strand_id
1 'polypeptide(L)'
;MSRYLDEVVHLLVTDENPPREIDGLDHERCAALQNAILKHAWVRSGRDEEAFLEGTVPSIELCGLERPEEELHPSVVEFYRKARTPCGGMPGKDFVNFFYNLRSLASSLGNHGYCFGDDDETITLYDSTSQFTKPDGLVHSAIMHLDIQDELDVDGPWQYLESILSVWIEMIQRQKVAAISNEVGSERYEQHEQGWLVFHGPDRDPLTGLQRLTHDAEPWTIVPWTAKDLEEALEGWDSAVEAIEETMQLDDAETADGLLDAACLDAAKIPDGFAREFLTKARRPRFDFIAPGLRVPSPEDFTRQPFTDVSRPPV
;
A
#
# COMPACT_ATOMS: atom_id res chain seq x y z
N MET A 1 -10.19 -11.84 -6.52
CA MET A 1 -8.98 -12.16 -5.73
C MET A 1 -7.91 -12.73 -6.65
N SER A 2 -6.64 -12.63 -6.25
CA SER A 2 -5.49 -13.01 -7.08
C SER A 2 -5.05 -14.43 -6.76
N ARG A 3 -5.16 -15.35 -7.71
CA ARG A 3 -4.76 -16.76 -7.52
C ARG A 3 -3.32 -16.92 -7.01
N TYR A 4 -2.41 -16.05 -7.45
CA TYR A 4 -1.00 -16.09 -7.03
C TYR A 4 -0.81 -15.74 -5.56
N LEU A 5 -1.64 -14.84 -5.04
CA LEU A 5 -1.61 -14.48 -3.62
C LEU A 5 -2.27 -15.57 -2.80
N ASP A 6 -3.38 -16.14 -3.30
CA ASP A 6 -4.11 -17.23 -2.66
C ASP A 6 -3.22 -18.48 -2.50
N GLU A 7 -2.36 -18.77 -3.49
CA GLU A 7 -1.37 -19.86 -3.46
C GLU A 7 -0.38 -19.74 -2.30
N VAL A 8 -0.07 -18.53 -1.84
CA VAL A 8 0.92 -18.27 -0.76
C VAL A 8 0.29 -17.88 0.57
N VAL A 9 -1.05 -17.91 0.71
CA VAL A 9 -1.73 -17.55 1.96
C VAL A 9 -1.24 -18.40 3.15
N HIS A 10 -0.98 -19.69 2.92
CA HIS A 10 -0.45 -20.59 3.94
C HIS A 10 0.98 -20.27 4.40
N LEU A 11 1.66 -19.35 3.71
CA LEU A 11 2.99 -18.84 4.06
C LEU A 11 2.92 -17.48 4.76
N LEU A 12 1.75 -16.86 4.90
CA LEU A 12 1.64 -15.56 5.58
C LEU A 12 1.99 -15.67 7.06
N VAL A 13 2.60 -14.63 7.59
CA VAL A 13 2.88 -14.49 9.02
C VAL A 13 1.56 -14.20 9.74
N THR A 14 1.18 -15.10 10.64
CA THR A 14 0.03 -14.96 11.54
C THR A 14 0.42 -15.46 12.93
N ASP A 15 -0.47 -15.31 13.91
CA ASP A 15 -0.26 -15.86 15.26
C ASP A 15 -0.06 -17.39 15.23
N GLU A 16 -0.72 -18.09 14.30
CA GLU A 16 -0.59 -19.54 14.10
C GLU A 16 0.60 -19.93 13.21
N ASN A 17 1.18 -18.98 12.47
CA ASN A 17 2.31 -19.20 11.58
C ASN A 17 3.35 -18.07 11.71
N PRO A 18 3.97 -17.92 12.91
CA PRO A 18 4.85 -16.78 13.20
C PRO A 18 6.11 -16.80 12.33
N PRO A 19 6.91 -15.71 12.34
CA PRO A 19 8.23 -15.69 11.71
C PRO A 19 9.11 -16.79 12.29
N ARG A 20 10.02 -17.33 11.47
CA ARG A 20 10.92 -18.39 11.94
C ARG A 20 12.15 -17.78 12.60
N GLU A 21 12.42 -18.17 13.84
CA GLU A 21 13.65 -17.82 14.54
C GLU A 21 14.82 -18.64 13.98
N ILE A 22 15.41 -18.17 12.88
CA ILE A 22 16.57 -18.78 12.22
C ILE A 22 17.70 -17.77 12.03
N ASP A 23 18.90 -18.28 11.76
CA ASP A 23 20.05 -17.45 11.43
C ASP A 23 19.90 -16.85 10.02
N GLY A 24 19.57 -15.55 9.97
CA GLY A 24 19.29 -14.79 8.76
C GLY A 24 17.85 -14.95 8.22
N LEU A 25 17.67 -14.78 6.91
CA LEU A 25 16.36 -14.79 6.26
C LEU A 25 15.74 -16.18 6.10
N ASP A 26 14.42 -16.29 6.29
CA ASP A 26 13.62 -17.39 5.77
C ASP A 26 13.45 -17.24 4.25
N HIS A 27 14.55 -17.49 3.56
CA HIS A 27 14.71 -17.21 2.14
C HIS A 27 13.69 -17.93 1.25
N GLU A 28 13.21 -19.11 1.65
CA GLU A 28 12.17 -19.84 0.91
C GLU A 28 10.83 -19.13 1.02
N ARG A 29 10.43 -18.79 2.25
CA ARG A 29 9.19 -18.09 2.54
C ARG A 29 9.19 -16.70 1.90
N CYS A 30 10.26 -15.94 2.11
CA CYS A 30 10.41 -14.60 1.57
C CYS A 30 10.35 -14.61 0.03
N ALA A 31 11.10 -15.49 -0.64
CA ALA A 31 11.10 -15.57 -2.09
C ALA A 31 9.71 -15.96 -2.66
N ALA A 32 9.00 -16.88 -2.00
CA ALA A 32 7.65 -17.28 -2.42
C ALA A 32 6.65 -16.12 -2.31
N LEU A 33 6.61 -15.43 -1.17
CA LEU A 33 5.74 -14.28 -0.94
C LEU A 33 6.04 -13.14 -1.92
N GLN A 34 7.32 -12.82 -2.11
CA GLN A 34 7.76 -11.80 -3.06
C GLN A 34 7.39 -12.14 -4.51
N ASN A 35 7.67 -13.36 -4.97
CA ASN A 35 7.35 -13.76 -6.32
C ASN A 35 5.84 -13.72 -6.59
N ALA A 36 5.02 -14.01 -5.58
CA ALA A 36 3.56 -13.90 -5.67
C ALA A 36 3.11 -12.43 -5.85
N ILE A 37 3.68 -11.50 -5.09
CA ILE A 37 3.42 -10.06 -5.24
C ILE A 37 3.82 -9.59 -6.64
N LEU A 38 5.04 -9.91 -7.08
CA LEU A 38 5.54 -9.49 -8.38
C LEU A 38 4.70 -10.06 -9.52
N LYS A 39 4.33 -11.35 -9.45
CA LYS A 39 3.48 -12.00 -10.46
C LYS A 39 2.07 -11.40 -10.49
N HIS A 40 1.52 -11.05 -9.32
CA HIS A 40 0.27 -10.30 -9.24
C HIS A 40 0.38 -8.95 -9.97
N ALA A 41 1.40 -8.15 -9.64
CA ALA A 41 1.64 -6.85 -10.27
C ALA A 41 1.78 -6.98 -11.80
N TRP A 42 2.57 -7.94 -12.25
CA TRP A 42 2.82 -8.23 -13.66
C TRP A 42 1.52 -8.45 -14.43
N VAL A 43 0.69 -9.40 -14.00
CA VAL A 43 -0.56 -9.73 -14.70
C VAL A 43 -1.55 -8.57 -14.62
N ARG A 44 -1.63 -7.89 -13.47
CA ARG A 44 -2.53 -6.75 -13.27
C ARG A 44 -2.15 -5.51 -14.08
N SER A 45 -0.86 -5.36 -14.41
CA SER A 45 -0.39 -4.29 -15.30
C SER A 45 -0.86 -4.44 -16.75
N GLY A 46 -1.49 -5.57 -17.10
CA GLY A 46 -1.94 -5.89 -18.46
C GLY A 46 -0.97 -6.75 -19.26
N ARG A 47 0.11 -7.24 -18.64
CA ARG A 47 1.11 -8.12 -19.29
C ARG A 47 0.63 -9.56 -19.34
N ASP A 48 1.09 -10.27 -20.37
CA ASP A 48 0.86 -11.69 -20.52
C ASP A 48 1.57 -12.49 -19.41
N GLU A 49 0.84 -13.40 -18.78
CA GLU A 49 1.39 -14.26 -17.74
C GLU A 49 2.45 -15.21 -18.29
N GLU A 50 2.29 -15.71 -19.52
CA GLU A 50 3.26 -16.63 -20.12
C GLU A 50 4.63 -15.96 -20.30
N ALA A 51 4.64 -14.64 -20.52
CA ALA A 51 5.84 -13.84 -20.62
C ALA A 51 6.49 -13.51 -19.26
N PHE A 52 5.89 -13.89 -18.12
CA PHE A 52 6.43 -13.57 -16.79
C PHE A 52 7.86 -14.10 -16.59
N LEU A 53 8.13 -15.34 -17.02
CA LEU A 53 9.45 -15.95 -16.86
C LEU A 53 10.49 -15.33 -17.81
N GLU A 54 10.07 -14.84 -18.98
CA GLU A 54 10.95 -14.18 -19.94
C GLU A 54 11.26 -12.73 -19.54
N GLY A 55 10.29 -12.05 -18.91
CA GLY A 55 10.42 -10.66 -18.47
C GLY A 55 10.96 -10.47 -17.05
N THR A 56 11.36 -11.55 -16.38
CA THR A 56 11.97 -11.51 -15.05
C THR A 56 13.18 -12.45 -14.98
N VAL A 57 14.09 -12.21 -14.05
CA VAL A 57 15.24 -13.10 -13.77
C VAL A 57 15.40 -13.30 -12.26
N PRO A 58 16.04 -14.38 -11.80
CA PRO A 58 16.55 -14.47 -10.44
C PRO A 58 17.39 -13.22 -10.10
N SER A 59 17.14 -12.63 -8.93
CA SER A 59 17.79 -11.37 -8.51
C SER A 59 19.31 -11.48 -8.48
N ILE A 60 19.85 -12.67 -8.21
CA ILE A 60 21.29 -12.92 -8.19
C ILE A 60 21.97 -12.64 -9.54
N GLU A 61 21.23 -12.75 -10.65
CA GLU A 61 21.77 -12.49 -11.99
C GLU A 61 21.97 -10.99 -12.27
N LEU A 62 21.27 -10.13 -11.54
CA LEU A 62 21.42 -8.67 -11.60
C LEU A 62 22.22 -8.12 -10.41
N CYS A 63 22.66 -8.99 -9.51
CA CYS A 63 23.48 -8.61 -8.37
C CYS A 63 24.79 -8.00 -8.87
N GLY A 64 25.07 -6.77 -8.44
CA GLY A 64 26.28 -6.04 -8.84
C GLY A 64 27.57 -6.50 -8.13
N LEU A 65 27.47 -7.44 -7.18
CA LEU A 65 28.59 -7.92 -6.38
C LEU A 65 29.37 -8.99 -7.15
N GLU A 66 30.70 -8.87 -7.18
CA GLU A 66 31.55 -9.85 -7.87
C GLU A 66 31.57 -11.21 -7.16
N ARG A 67 31.49 -11.20 -5.82
CA ARG A 67 31.55 -12.42 -4.99
C ARG A 67 30.47 -12.39 -3.90
N PRO A 68 29.19 -12.53 -4.27
CA PRO A 68 28.06 -12.44 -3.34
C PRO A 68 28.18 -13.41 -2.15
N GLU A 69 28.76 -14.59 -2.35
CA GLU A 69 28.95 -15.59 -1.30
C GLU A 69 30.01 -15.21 -0.25
N GLU A 70 30.87 -14.25 -0.54
CA GLU A 70 31.87 -13.73 0.40
C GLU A 70 31.40 -12.46 1.11
N GLU A 71 30.50 -11.71 0.47
CA GLU A 71 30.05 -10.39 0.93
C GLU A 71 28.69 -10.44 1.64
N LEU A 72 27.87 -11.46 1.37
CA LEU A 72 26.51 -11.56 1.90
C LEU A 72 26.31 -12.80 2.76
N HIS A 73 25.40 -12.69 3.73
CA HIS A 73 24.94 -13.84 4.49
C HIS A 73 24.35 -14.92 3.56
N PRO A 74 24.63 -16.22 3.77
CA PRO A 74 24.19 -17.29 2.88
C PRO A 74 22.68 -17.32 2.58
N SER A 75 21.85 -16.98 3.56
CA SER A 75 20.40 -16.92 3.35
C SER A 75 19.95 -15.76 2.44
N VAL A 76 20.69 -14.64 2.40
CA VAL A 76 20.44 -13.55 1.44
C VAL A 76 20.80 -13.99 0.02
N VAL A 77 21.92 -14.70 -0.13
CA VAL A 77 22.33 -15.28 -1.42
C VAL A 77 21.27 -16.27 -1.93
N GLU A 78 20.81 -17.19 -1.07
CA GLU A 78 19.75 -18.15 -1.43
C GLU A 78 18.42 -17.46 -1.73
N PHE A 79 18.10 -16.38 -1.04
CA PHE A 79 16.95 -15.55 -1.35
C PHE A 79 17.08 -14.93 -2.75
N TYR A 80 18.22 -14.32 -3.09
CA TYR A 80 18.44 -13.75 -4.44
C TYR A 80 18.48 -14.79 -5.56
N ARG A 81 18.85 -16.04 -5.25
CA ARG A 81 18.75 -17.16 -6.22
C ARG A 81 17.30 -17.56 -6.51
N LYS A 82 16.38 -17.38 -5.56
CA LYS A 82 14.97 -17.80 -5.68
C LYS A 82 14.01 -16.65 -6.03
N ALA A 83 14.25 -15.46 -5.47
CA ALA A 83 13.44 -14.27 -5.68
C ALA A 83 13.70 -13.69 -7.07
N ARG A 84 12.63 -13.31 -7.77
CA ARG A 84 12.68 -12.79 -9.13
C ARG A 84 12.53 -11.27 -9.12
N THR A 85 13.13 -10.64 -10.11
CA THR A 85 13.04 -9.20 -10.35
C THR A 85 12.83 -8.95 -11.85
N PRO A 86 12.10 -7.89 -12.26
CA PRO A 86 11.96 -7.54 -13.68
C PRO A 86 13.32 -7.37 -14.36
N CYS A 87 13.47 -7.92 -15.57
CA CYS A 87 14.69 -7.76 -16.36
C CYS A 87 14.47 -6.76 -17.51
N GLY A 88 15.35 -5.76 -17.58
CA GLY A 88 15.32 -4.73 -18.62
C GLY A 88 14.16 -3.74 -18.51
N GLY A 89 14.10 -2.83 -19.49
CA GLY A 89 13.07 -1.81 -19.60
C GLY A 89 13.46 -0.44 -19.04
N MET A 90 12.94 0.63 -19.65
CA MET A 90 12.98 1.96 -19.04
C MET A 90 11.90 2.07 -17.95
N PRO A 91 12.18 2.78 -16.83
CA PRO A 91 11.16 3.17 -15.87
C PRO A 91 9.94 3.78 -16.57
N GLY A 92 8.74 3.39 -16.12
CA GLY A 92 7.47 3.76 -16.74
C GLY A 92 7.02 2.79 -17.83
N LYS A 93 7.74 2.70 -18.96
CA LYS A 93 7.20 2.03 -20.15
C LYS A 93 7.23 0.50 -20.06
N ASP A 94 8.35 -0.07 -19.61
CA ASP A 94 8.62 -1.51 -19.72
C ASP A 94 8.85 -2.19 -18.36
N PHE A 95 8.88 -1.41 -17.29
CA PHE A 95 9.22 -1.86 -15.94
C PHE A 95 7.97 -1.99 -15.05
N VAL A 96 7.94 -3.01 -14.19
CA VAL A 96 6.86 -3.25 -13.20
C VAL A 96 7.44 -2.99 -11.82
N ASN A 97 6.99 -1.94 -11.13
CA ASN A 97 7.41 -1.73 -9.75
C ASN A 97 6.93 -2.89 -8.87
N PHE A 98 7.77 -3.29 -7.93
CA PHE A 98 7.50 -4.39 -7.03
C PHE A 98 6.32 -4.10 -6.09
N PHE A 99 6.28 -2.91 -5.49
CA PHE A 99 5.19 -2.45 -4.62
C PHE A 99 5.02 -0.93 -4.73
N TYR A 100 3.98 -0.34 -4.11
CA TYR A 100 3.62 1.07 -4.32
C TYR A 100 4.80 2.07 -4.16
N ASN A 101 5.65 1.86 -3.15
CA ASN A 101 6.84 2.70 -2.92
C ASN A 101 8.16 1.99 -3.28
N LEU A 102 8.11 0.77 -3.82
CA LEU A 102 9.31 -0.05 -4.07
C LEU A 102 9.42 -0.50 -5.53
N ARG A 103 10.58 -0.28 -6.10
CA ARG A 103 10.85 -0.50 -7.52
C ARG A 103 11.24 -1.95 -7.81
N SER A 104 12.37 -2.41 -7.30
CA SER A 104 12.90 -3.76 -7.51
C SER A 104 13.76 -4.19 -6.34
N LEU A 105 14.13 -5.47 -6.33
CA LEU A 105 15.25 -5.93 -5.52
C LEU A 105 16.52 -5.17 -5.89
N ALA A 106 17.27 -4.80 -4.86
CA ALA A 106 18.55 -4.14 -4.93
C ALA A 106 19.63 -5.04 -4.29
N SER A 107 20.90 -4.69 -4.48
CA SER A 107 22.02 -5.39 -3.85
C SER A 107 23.16 -4.44 -3.46
N SER A 108 22.83 -3.18 -3.18
CA SER A 108 23.82 -2.18 -2.77
C SER A 108 24.22 -2.38 -1.31
N LEU A 109 25.53 -2.50 -1.09
CA LEU A 109 26.15 -2.57 0.23
C LEU A 109 26.53 -1.17 0.72
N GLY A 110 26.32 -0.92 2.01
CA GLY A 110 26.72 0.32 2.66
C GLY A 110 25.98 1.55 2.14
N ASN A 111 26.66 2.72 2.14
CA ASN A 111 26.08 4.04 1.88
C ASN A 111 25.03 4.51 2.92
N HIS A 112 24.97 3.82 4.05
CA HIS A 112 24.13 4.17 5.19
C HIS A 112 24.94 4.81 6.34
N GLY A 113 26.14 5.37 6.06
CA GLY A 113 27.04 5.98 7.07
C GLY A 113 26.47 7.20 7.81
N TYR A 114 25.26 7.62 7.46
CA TYR A 114 24.50 8.64 8.18
C TYR A 114 23.57 8.04 9.26
N CYS A 115 23.32 6.73 9.22
CA CYS A 115 22.52 5.96 10.18
C CYS A 115 23.38 4.96 10.97
N PHE A 116 24.29 4.30 10.29
CA PHE A 116 25.17 3.29 10.88
C PHE A 116 26.63 3.74 10.84
N GLY A 117 27.48 3.13 11.66
CA GLY A 117 28.91 3.43 11.69
C GLY A 117 29.65 2.98 10.42
N ASP A 118 30.92 3.33 10.31
CA ASP A 118 31.78 2.98 9.16
C ASP A 118 31.99 1.46 8.95
N ASP A 119 31.62 0.64 9.95
CA ASP A 119 31.76 -0.83 9.96
C ASP A 119 30.43 -1.56 9.65
N ASP A 120 29.48 -0.88 8.99
CA ASP A 120 28.14 -1.42 8.78
C ASP A 120 28.04 -2.45 7.64
N GLU A 121 27.58 -3.66 7.97
CA GLU A 121 27.33 -4.78 7.07
C GLU A 121 25.88 -4.79 6.52
N THR A 122 25.21 -3.63 6.47
CA THR A 122 23.84 -3.56 5.93
C THR A 122 23.80 -3.62 4.41
N ILE A 123 22.68 -4.18 3.93
CA ILE A 123 22.33 -4.26 2.52
C ILE A 123 20.97 -3.62 2.29
N THR A 124 20.84 -2.84 1.23
CA THR A 124 19.53 -2.43 0.70
C THR A 124 18.94 -3.58 -0.11
N LEU A 125 17.81 -4.11 0.34
CA LEU A 125 17.07 -5.20 -0.30
C LEU A 125 16.16 -4.70 -1.42
N TYR A 126 15.60 -3.49 -1.31
CA TYR A 126 14.72 -2.91 -2.33
C TYR A 126 15.02 -1.44 -2.59
N ASP A 127 15.01 -1.07 -3.86
CA ASP A 127 15.04 0.33 -4.30
C ASP A 127 13.67 0.98 -4.14
N SER A 128 13.64 2.28 -3.87
CA SER A 128 12.39 3.06 -3.84
C SER A 128 11.92 3.49 -5.24
N THR A 129 10.62 3.76 -5.41
CA THR A 129 10.03 4.21 -6.69
C THR A 129 10.24 5.69 -6.97
N SER A 130 10.48 6.51 -5.94
CA SER A 130 10.57 7.97 -6.07
C SER A 130 11.89 8.50 -5.53
N GLN A 131 12.25 9.74 -5.89
CA GLN A 131 13.35 10.48 -5.27
C GLN A 131 12.90 10.97 -3.88
N PHE A 132 12.67 10.03 -2.97
CA PHE A 132 12.58 10.34 -1.57
C PHE A 132 13.89 10.99 -1.10
N THR A 133 13.85 11.78 -0.02
CA THR A 133 15.05 12.42 0.54
C THR A 133 16.14 11.42 0.90
N LYS A 134 15.77 10.14 1.06
CA LYS A 134 16.65 8.99 1.24
C LYS A 134 16.18 7.86 0.30
N PRO A 135 17.03 7.36 -0.61
CA PRO A 135 16.61 6.40 -1.63
C PRO A 135 16.55 4.94 -1.14
N ASP A 136 16.93 4.70 0.11
CA ASP A 136 17.19 3.38 0.70
C ASP A 136 15.85 2.69 1.04
N GLY A 137 15.18 2.10 0.03
CA GLY A 137 13.80 1.61 0.15
C GLY A 137 13.57 0.67 1.34
N LEU A 138 14.25 -0.48 1.39
CA LEU A 138 14.23 -1.40 2.54
C LEU A 138 15.65 -1.91 2.84
N VAL A 139 16.16 -1.62 4.04
CA VAL A 139 17.50 -2.03 4.49
C VAL A 139 17.42 -3.31 5.34
N HIS A 140 18.45 -4.16 5.33
CA HIS A 140 18.51 -5.41 6.12
C HIS A 140 18.32 -5.15 7.62
N SER A 141 17.61 -6.07 8.27
CA SER A 141 16.86 -5.88 9.53
C SER A 141 15.52 -5.11 9.37
N ALA A 142 15.17 -4.73 8.15
CA ALA A 142 13.82 -4.46 7.64
C ALA A 142 13.07 -3.26 8.26
N ILE A 143 13.65 -2.07 8.07
CA ILE A 143 12.91 -0.79 8.16
C ILE A 143 12.75 -0.22 6.75
N MET A 144 11.55 0.25 6.42
CA MET A 144 11.33 1.09 5.24
C MET A 144 11.83 2.49 5.58
N HIS A 145 12.81 2.99 4.83
CA HIS A 145 13.44 4.28 5.09
C HIS A 145 13.16 5.24 3.93
N LEU A 146 12.04 5.94 4.01
CA LEU A 146 11.53 6.79 2.92
C LEU A 146 11.58 8.30 3.27
N ASP A 147 11.86 8.68 4.52
CA ASP A 147 11.94 10.08 4.96
C ASP A 147 13.25 10.36 5.73
N ILE A 148 13.74 11.61 5.68
CA ILE A 148 14.86 12.08 6.53
C ILE A 148 14.51 12.06 8.02
N GLN A 149 13.22 12.03 8.36
CA GLN A 149 12.75 11.91 9.75
C GLN A 149 12.69 10.47 10.26
N ASP A 150 12.79 9.48 9.36
CA ASP A 150 12.85 8.06 9.73
C ASP A 150 14.27 7.73 10.20
N GLU A 151 14.69 8.21 11.37
CA GLU A 151 16.00 7.81 11.91
C GLU A 151 16.02 6.29 12.17
N LEU A 152 16.89 5.58 11.44
CA LEU A 152 17.16 4.16 11.69
C LEU A 152 17.86 4.00 13.04
N ASP A 153 17.15 3.46 14.02
CA ASP A 153 17.69 3.10 15.33
C ASP A 153 18.19 1.64 15.30
N VAL A 154 19.48 1.45 15.59
CA VAL A 154 20.13 0.13 15.67
C VAL A 154 19.49 -0.75 16.73
N ASP A 155 18.99 -0.14 17.81
CA ASP A 155 18.30 -0.81 18.92
C ASP A 155 16.78 -0.94 18.68
N GLY A 156 16.29 -0.47 17.52
CA GLY A 156 14.88 -0.52 17.14
C GLY A 156 14.35 -1.94 16.90
N PRO A 157 13.02 -2.16 16.99
CA PRO A 157 12.43 -3.46 16.75
C PRO A 157 12.42 -3.78 15.25
N TRP A 158 13.54 -4.30 14.78
CA TRP A 158 13.71 -4.87 13.45
C TRP A 158 12.63 -5.91 13.13
N GLN A 159 12.07 -5.82 11.92
CA GLN A 159 10.99 -6.70 11.48
C GLN A 159 11.55 -7.83 10.61
N TYR A 160 10.91 -9.00 10.68
CA TYR A 160 11.22 -10.08 9.75
C TYR A 160 10.71 -9.72 8.34
N LEU A 161 11.49 -10.02 7.30
CA LEU A 161 11.10 -9.72 5.92
C LEU A 161 9.79 -10.42 5.54
N GLU A 162 9.59 -11.66 5.96
CA GLU A 162 8.33 -12.38 5.74
C GLU A 162 7.13 -11.69 6.40
N SER A 163 7.31 -10.97 7.51
CA SER A 163 6.25 -10.20 8.17
C SER A 163 5.86 -9.02 7.30
N ILE A 164 6.84 -8.27 6.79
CA ILE A 164 6.59 -7.12 5.90
C ILE A 164 5.89 -7.56 4.61
N LEU A 165 6.39 -8.63 3.98
CA LEU A 165 5.78 -9.19 2.78
C LEU A 165 4.34 -9.68 3.05
N SER A 166 4.08 -10.24 4.23
CA SER A 166 2.74 -10.66 4.63
C SER A 166 1.78 -9.49 4.78
N VAL A 167 2.23 -8.40 5.41
CA VAL A 167 1.45 -7.15 5.51
C VAL A 167 1.13 -6.59 4.13
N TRP A 168 2.09 -6.56 3.21
CA TRP A 168 1.82 -6.08 1.85
C TRP A 168 0.81 -6.97 1.11
N ILE A 169 0.87 -8.29 1.26
CA ILE A 169 -0.14 -9.19 0.69
C ILE A 169 -1.51 -8.92 1.31
N GLU A 170 -1.60 -8.72 2.62
CA GLU A 170 -2.85 -8.36 3.29
C GLU A 170 -3.40 -7.02 2.75
N MET A 171 -2.54 -6.01 2.60
CA MET A 171 -2.94 -4.72 2.01
C MET A 171 -3.49 -4.89 0.59
N ILE A 172 -2.89 -5.77 -0.22
CA ILE A 172 -3.37 -6.07 -1.58
C ILE A 172 -4.71 -6.82 -1.52
N GLN A 173 -4.84 -7.83 -0.66
CA GLN A 173 -6.07 -8.61 -0.50
C GLN A 173 -7.24 -7.75 0.01
N ARG A 174 -6.95 -6.80 0.91
CA ARG A 174 -7.90 -5.79 1.39
C ARG A 174 -8.13 -4.66 0.40
N GLN A 175 -7.48 -4.67 -0.76
CA GLN A 175 -7.57 -3.62 -1.78
C GLN A 175 -7.13 -2.23 -1.31
N LYS A 176 -6.32 -2.13 -0.25
CA LYS A 176 -5.70 -0.87 0.19
C LYS A 176 -4.63 -0.39 -0.77
N VAL A 177 -3.93 -1.34 -1.37
CA VAL A 177 -2.98 -1.12 -2.46
C VAL A 177 -3.41 -2.04 -3.59
N ALA A 178 -3.62 -1.48 -4.78
CA ALA A 178 -4.15 -2.22 -5.91
C ALA A 178 -3.25 -2.06 -7.13
N ALA A 179 -2.95 -3.16 -7.82
CA ALA A 179 -2.35 -3.10 -9.15
C ALA A 179 -3.45 -2.97 -10.21
N ILE A 180 -3.30 -1.97 -11.07
CA ILE A 180 -4.21 -1.65 -12.18
C ILE A 180 -3.44 -1.61 -13.50
N SER A 181 -4.17 -1.69 -14.62
CA SER A 181 -3.55 -1.70 -15.95
C SER A 181 -2.65 -0.48 -16.16
N ASN A 182 -1.49 -0.67 -16.80
CA ASN A 182 -0.60 0.43 -17.17
C ASN A 182 -1.24 1.34 -18.23
N GLU A 183 -2.30 0.91 -18.90
CA GLU A 183 -3.06 1.78 -19.80
C GLU A 183 -3.81 2.88 -19.03
N VAL A 184 -4.16 2.67 -17.76
CA VAL A 184 -4.94 3.64 -16.98
C VAL A 184 -4.16 4.92 -16.76
N GLY A 185 -4.71 6.03 -17.24
CA GLY A 185 -4.08 7.36 -17.20
C GLY A 185 -2.86 7.53 -18.11
N SER A 186 -2.54 6.55 -18.95
CA SER A 186 -1.37 6.59 -19.84
C SER A 186 -1.57 7.51 -21.05
N GLU A 187 -0.46 8.04 -21.57
CA GLU A 187 -0.40 8.74 -22.84
C GLU A 187 0.60 8.07 -23.78
N ARG A 188 0.15 7.70 -24.97
CA ARG A 188 0.95 7.05 -25.99
C ARG A 188 1.07 7.92 -27.23
N TYR A 189 2.31 8.23 -27.59
CA TYR A 189 2.64 9.06 -28.74
C TYR A 189 3.05 8.16 -29.91
N GLU A 190 2.37 8.29 -31.04
CA GLU A 190 2.70 7.58 -32.28
C GLU A 190 3.04 8.56 -33.40
N GLN A 191 4.10 8.25 -34.16
CA GLN A 191 4.46 9.02 -35.34
C GLN A 191 3.69 8.51 -36.56
N HIS A 192 2.94 9.40 -37.20
CA HIS A 192 2.21 9.15 -38.44
C HIS A 192 2.65 10.13 -39.53
N GLU A 193 2.30 9.85 -40.79
CA GLU A 193 2.69 10.69 -41.95
C GLU A 193 2.27 12.16 -41.82
N GLN A 194 1.22 12.45 -41.04
CA GLN A 194 0.65 13.78 -40.84
C GLN A 194 1.06 14.45 -39.53
N GLY A 195 1.92 13.80 -38.72
CA GLY A 195 2.40 14.32 -37.44
C GLY A 195 2.32 13.29 -36.30
N TRP A 196 2.45 13.79 -35.07
CA TRP A 196 2.31 12.98 -33.86
C TRP A 196 0.83 12.85 -33.48
N LEU A 197 0.37 11.62 -33.24
CA LEU A 197 -0.92 11.35 -32.64
C LEU A 197 -0.72 10.97 -31.18
N VAL A 198 -1.58 11.50 -30.30
CA VAL A 198 -1.62 11.17 -28.87
C VAL A 198 -2.84 10.29 -28.61
N PHE A 199 -2.60 9.12 -28.02
CA PHE A 199 -3.63 8.20 -27.57
C PHE A 199 -3.64 8.19 -26.05
N HIS A 200 -4.80 8.50 -25.47
CA HIS A 200 -5.00 8.43 -24.03
C HIS A 200 -5.63 7.09 -23.68
N GLY A 201 -5.08 6.42 -22.67
CA GLY A 201 -5.75 5.30 -22.05
C GLY A 201 -6.94 5.74 -21.20
N PRO A 202 -7.69 4.80 -20.59
CA PRO A 202 -8.86 5.13 -19.81
C PRO A 202 -8.49 5.87 -18.51
N ASP A 203 -9.31 6.81 -18.07
CA ASP A 203 -9.10 7.53 -16.78
C ASP A 203 -9.20 6.59 -15.56
N ARG A 204 -9.97 5.50 -15.70
CA ARG A 204 -10.22 4.51 -14.65
C ARG A 204 -10.01 3.11 -15.17
N ASP A 205 -9.50 2.24 -14.32
CA ASP A 205 -9.36 0.82 -14.57
C ASP A 205 -10.75 0.20 -14.84
N PRO A 206 -10.99 -0.39 -16.03
CA PRO A 206 -12.31 -0.93 -16.36
C PRO A 206 -12.79 -2.06 -15.45
N LEU A 207 -11.85 -2.74 -14.78
CA LEU A 207 -12.14 -3.89 -13.92
C LEU A 207 -12.43 -3.48 -12.48
N THR A 208 -11.76 -2.45 -11.97
CA THR A 208 -11.84 -2.04 -10.56
C THR A 208 -12.45 -0.66 -10.34
N GLY A 209 -12.59 0.15 -11.39
CA GLY A 209 -13.03 1.54 -11.32
C GLY A 209 -12.01 2.50 -10.67
N LEU A 210 -10.82 1.99 -10.30
CA LEU A 210 -9.78 2.76 -9.64
C LEU A 210 -9.07 3.69 -10.63
N GLN A 211 -8.59 4.82 -10.11
CA GLN A 211 -7.81 5.79 -10.86
C GLN A 211 -6.33 5.70 -10.44
N ARG A 212 -5.44 5.97 -11.40
CA ARG A 212 -4.01 6.13 -11.12
C ARG A 212 -3.78 7.49 -10.46
N LEU A 213 -3.21 7.48 -9.26
CA LEU A 213 -2.88 8.71 -8.52
C LEU A 213 -1.50 9.25 -8.88
N THR A 214 -0.53 8.35 -9.13
CA THR A 214 0.84 8.70 -9.50
C THR A 214 1.36 7.77 -10.60
N HIS A 215 2.24 8.29 -11.45
CA HIS A 215 2.91 7.52 -12.51
C HIS A 215 4.22 6.87 -12.04
N ASP A 216 4.78 7.27 -10.89
CA ASP A 216 6.05 6.68 -10.44
C ASP A 216 5.85 5.30 -9.80
N ALA A 217 4.62 4.96 -9.42
CA ALA A 217 4.28 3.73 -8.71
C ALA A 217 3.70 2.60 -9.60
N GLU A 218 3.71 2.71 -10.94
CA GLU A 218 3.01 1.74 -11.80
C GLU A 218 3.53 0.29 -11.60
N PRO A 219 2.64 -0.71 -11.50
CA PRO A 219 1.19 -0.68 -11.76
C PRO A 219 0.31 -0.30 -10.55
N TRP A 220 0.91 0.08 -9.43
CA TRP A 220 0.21 0.24 -8.16
C TRP A 220 -0.51 1.59 -8.03
N THR A 221 -1.59 1.58 -7.25
CA THR A 221 -2.27 2.76 -6.74
C THR A 221 -2.69 2.52 -5.29
N ILE A 222 -2.72 3.57 -4.48
CA ILE A 222 -3.30 3.52 -3.13
C ILE A 222 -4.80 3.78 -3.23
N VAL A 223 -5.58 2.97 -2.51
CA VAL A 223 -7.01 3.15 -2.37
C VAL A 223 -7.28 3.79 -1.01
N PRO A 224 -7.78 5.04 -0.95
CA PRO A 224 -7.93 5.76 0.31
C PRO A 224 -8.88 5.05 1.30
N TRP A 225 -9.91 4.40 0.78
CA TRP A 225 -10.88 3.63 1.55
C TRP A 225 -11.55 2.58 0.67
N THR A 226 -11.96 1.48 1.30
CA THR A 226 -12.64 0.34 0.67
C THR A 226 -14.00 0.14 1.30
N ALA A 227 -14.86 -0.65 0.64
CA ALA A 227 -16.17 -0.99 1.20
C ALA A 227 -16.06 -1.67 2.57
N LYS A 228 -15.03 -2.50 2.76
CA LYS A 228 -14.76 -3.18 4.04
C LYS A 228 -14.37 -2.19 5.14
N ASP A 229 -13.61 -1.16 4.81
CA ASP A 229 -13.26 -0.11 5.80
C ASP A 229 -14.50 0.64 6.28
N LEU A 230 -15.44 0.91 5.37
CA LEU A 230 -16.70 1.54 5.71
C LEU A 230 -17.54 0.63 6.60
N GLU A 231 -17.63 -0.67 6.28
CA GLU A 231 -18.32 -1.68 7.08
C GLU A 231 -17.72 -1.78 8.49
N GLU A 232 -16.41 -2.04 8.61
CA GLU A 232 -15.71 -2.14 9.90
C GLU A 232 -15.82 -0.85 10.72
N ALA A 233 -15.79 0.32 10.07
CA ALA A 233 -15.97 1.60 10.76
C ALA A 233 -17.40 1.79 11.28
N LEU A 234 -18.41 1.38 10.51
CA LEU A 234 -19.81 1.44 10.94
C LEU A 234 -20.07 0.47 12.09
N GLU A 235 -19.56 -0.76 12.03
CA GLU A 235 -19.67 -1.74 13.12
C GLU A 235 -19.00 -1.25 14.42
N GLY A 236 -17.80 -0.68 14.29
CA GLY A 236 -17.07 -0.10 15.43
C GLY A 236 -17.79 1.11 16.02
N TRP A 237 -18.39 1.95 15.17
CA TRP A 237 -19.22 3.07 15.60
C TRP A 237 -20.47 2.61 16.35
N ASP A 238 -21.20 1.64 15.78
CA ASP A 238 -22.41 1.11 16.38
C ASP A 238 -22.13 0.49 17.76
N SER A 239 -21.06 -0.30 17.86
CA SER A 239 -20.61 -0.90 19.12
C SER A 239 -20.27 0.16 20.17
N ALA A 240 -19.60 1.25 19.76
CA ALA A 240 -19.25 2.34 20.66
C ALA A 240 -20.48 3.12 21.14
N VAL A 241 -21.43 3.40 20.24
CA VAL A 241 -22.68 4.08 20.58
C VAL A 241 -23.49 3.22 21.54
N GLU A 242 -23.63 1.92 21.28
CA GLU A 242 -24.35 0.98 22.16
C GLU A 242 -23.77 0.98 23.56
N ALA A 243 -22.45 0.82 23.70
CA ALA A 243 -21.80 0.79 24.99
C ALA A 243 -22.02 2.08 25.80
N ILE A 244 -22.04 3.24 25.14
CA ILE A 244 -22.31 4.53 25.79
C ILE A 244 -23.77 4.62 26.22
N GLU A 245 -24.70 4.26 25.34
CA GLU A 245 -26.14 4.31 25.62
C GLU A 245 -26.54 3.38 26.77
N GLU A 246 -25.95 2.17 26.83
CA GLU A 246 -26.09 1.23 27.94
C GLU A 246 -25.54 1.81 29.25
N THR A 247 -24.36 2.43 29.20
CA THR A 247 -23.75 3.08 30.37
C THR A 247 -24.61 4.23 30.89
N MET A 248 -25.24 4.98 29.99
CA MET A 248 -26.15 6.08 30.30
C MET A 248 -27.57 5.63 30.69
N GLN A 249 -27.88 4.33 30.57
CA GLN A 249 -29.20 3.75 30.83
C GLN A 249 -30.32 4.42 30.02
N LEU A 250 -30.05 4.68 28.73
CA LEU A 250 -31.05 5.24 27.82
C LEU A 250 -32.05 4.17 27.40
N ASP A 251 -33.33 4.57 27.26
CA ASP A 251 -34.44 3.67 26.91
C ASP A 251 -34.22 2.93 25.58
N ASP A 252 -34.84 1.76 25.41
CA ASP A 252 -34.81 0.93 24.17
C ASP A 252 -35.64 1.51 23.00
N ALA A 253 -35.56 2.83 22.78
CA ALA A 253 -36.15 3.47 21.61
C ALA A 253 -35.51 2.97 20.31
N GLU A 254 -36.27 2.92 19.22
CA GLU A 254 -35.80 2.48 17.90
C GLU A 254 -34.52 3.23 17.48
N THR A 255 -33.55 2.47 17.00
CA THR A 255 -32.31 2.97 16.42
C THR A 255 -32.61 3.66 15.08
N ALA A 256 -32.11 4.87 14.91
CA ALA A 256 -32.20 5.60 13.66
C ALA A 256 -30.83 5.64 12.99
N ASP A 257 -30.78 5.28 11.71
CA ASP A 257 -29.55 5.36 10.91
C ASP A 257 -29.45 6.71 10.18
N GLY A 258 -28.22 7.14 9.94
CA GLY A 258 -27.92 8.42 9.31
C GLY A 258 -27.73 9.53 10.35
N LEU A 259 -26.47 9.79 10.69
CA LEU A 259 -26.07 10.97 11.46
C LEU A 259 -26.51 12.25 10.76
N LEU A 260 -26.36 12.30 9.43
CA LEU A 260 -26.76 13.41 8.58
C LEU A 260 -27.43 12.89 7.31
N ASP A 261 -28.42 13.64 6.83
CA ASP A 261 -29.02 13.36 5.53
C ASP A 261 -28.18 13.94 4.38
N ALA A 262 -28.46 13.51 3.15
CA ALA A 262 -27.76 13.97 1.97
C ALA A 262 -27.85 15.50 1.78
N ALA A 263 -29.00 16.10 2.12
CA ALA A 263 -29.21 17.54 1.97
C ALA A 263 -28.30 18.35 2.91
N CYS A 264 -28.10 17.89 4.15
CA CYS A 264 -27.18 18.49 5.10
C CYS A 264 -25.73 18.37 4.63
N LEU A 265 -25.35 17.22 4.07
CA LEU A 265 -24.00 16.98 3.55
C LEU A 265 -23.71 17.84 2.31
N ASP A 266 -24.70 18.02 1.44
CA ASP A 266 -24.62 18.94 0.29
C ASP A 266 -24.46 20.39 0.76
N ALA A 267 -25.25 20.82 1.74
CA ALA A 267 -25.16 22.17 2.30
C ALA A 267 -23.81 22.43 2.99
N ALA A 268 -23.23 21.41 3.63
CA ALA A 268 -21.90 21.45 4.24
C ALA A 268 -20.74 21.27 3.24
N LYS A 269 -21.04 21.15 1.92
CA LYS A 269 -20.08 20.90 0.83
C LYS A 269 -19.19 19.68 1.06
N ILE A 270 -19.71 18.63 1.70
CA ILE A 270 -18.97 17.39 1.92
C ILE A 270 -18.93 16.60 0.60
N PRO A 271 -17.75 16.30 0.04
CA PRO A 271 -17.64 15.58 -1.22
C PRO A 271 -18.07 14.12 -1.08
N ASP A 272 -18.29 13.47 -2.22
CA ASP A 272 -18.44 12.02 -2.28
C ASP A 272 -17.17 11.32 -1.79
N GLY A 273 -17.35 10.21 -1.07
CA GLY A 273 -16.27 9.42 -0.47
C GLY A 273 -16.64 8.90 0.92
N PHE A 274 -15.63 8.38 1.63
CA PHE A 274 -15.80 7.72 2.92
C PHE A 274 -16.64 8.52 3.92
N ALA A 275 -16.31 9.80 4.14
CA ALA A 275 -16.99 10.60 5.14
C ALA A 275 -18.50 10.78 4.85
N ARG A 276 -18.87 11.00 3.58
CA ARG A 276 -20.29 11.12 3.17
C ARG A 276 -21.01 9.78 3.32
N GLU A 277 -20.38 8.69 2.90
CA GLU A 277 -20.95 7.33 3.03
C GLU A 277 -21.13 6.92 4.50
N PHE A 278 -20.14 7.22 5.34
CA PHE A 278 -20.18 6.95 6.76
C PHE A 278 -21.28 7.77 7.44
N LEU A 279 -21.31 9.08 7.24
CA LEU A 279 -22.27 9.97 7.92
C LEU A 279 -23.74 9.70 7.53
N THR A 280 -23.98 9.18 6.33
CA THR A 280 -25.34 8.80 5.89
C THR A 280 -25.80 7.44 6.41
N LYS A 281 -24.88 6.56 6.83
CA LYS A 281 -25.18 5.19 7.26
C LYS A 281 -25.01 4.96 8.77
N ALA A 282 -24.12 5.72 9.41
CA ALA A 282 -23.81 5.56 10.82
C ALA A 282 -25.05 5.75 11.69
N ARG A 283 -25.22 4.88 12.69
CA ARG A 283 -26.28 4.98 13.69
C ARG A 283 -26.24 6.34 14.37
N ARG A 284 -27.40 6.95 14.56
CA ARG A 284 -27.55 8.18 15.31
C ARG A 284 -27.56 7.89 16.82
N PRO A 285 -26.61 8.46 17.60
CA PRO A 285 -26.64 8.34 19.04
C PRO A 285 -27.89 8.97 19.65
N ARG A 286 -28.39 8.38 20.72
CA ARG A 286 -29.52 8.89 21.52
C ARG A 286 -29.09 9.88 22.60
N PHE A 287 -27.80 10.22 22.64
CA PHE A 287 -27.23 11.24 23.51
C PHE A 287 -26.71 12.43 22.69
N ASP A 288 -26.77 13.62 23.28
CA ASP A 288 -26.21 14.84 22.68
C ASP A 288 -24.73 15.04 23.03
N PHE A 289 -24.24 14.50 24.14
CA PHE A 289 -22.90 14.82 24.67
C PHE A 289 -22.09 13.56 24.93
N ILE A 290 -20.88 13.51 24.36
CA ILE A 290 -19.90 12.43 24.58
C ILE A 290 -19.11 12.70 25.87
N ALA A 291 -18.77 13.97 26.11
CA ALA A 291 -18.02 14.42 27.28
C ALA A 291 -18.33 15.90 27.58
N PRO A 292 -17.95 16.45 28.74
CA PRO A 292 -18.09 17.88 29.01
C PRO A 292 -17.37 18.72 27.93
N GLY A 293 -18.13 19.52 27.19
CA GLY A 293 -17.62 20.33 26.08
C GLY A 293 -17.50 19.61 24.72
N LEU A 294 -17.82 18.31 24.65
CA LEU A 294 -17.82 17.53 23.41
C LEU A 294 -19.23 17.03 23.10
N ARG A 295 -19.86 17.65 22.11
CA ARG A 295 -21.23 17.37 21.65
C ARG A 295 -21.22 16.58 20.35
N VAL A 296 -22.17 15.67 20.17
CA VAL A 296 -22.50 15.10 18.86
C VAL A 296 -23.02 16.24 17.97
N PRO A 297 -22.39 16.53 16.83
CA PRO A 297 -22.79 17.67 16.01
C PRO A 297 -24.21 17.53 15.48
N SER A 298 -25.00 18.61 15.56
CA SER A 298 -26.31 18.67 14.91
C SER A 298 -26.17 18.98 13.41
N PRO A 299 -27.22 18.74 12.60
CA PRO A 299 -27.24 19.16 11.20
C PRO A 299 -26.95 20.66 10.99
N GLU A 300 -27.42 21.52 11.91
CA GLU A 300 -27.13 22.95 11.87
C GLU A 300 -25.64 23.25 12.10
N ASP A 301 -25.00 22.52 13.03
CA ASP A 301 -23.57 22.70 13.33
C ASP A 301 -22.70 22.34 12.13
N PHE A 302 -23.04 21.24 11.44
CA PHE A 302 -22.34 20.81 10.22
C PHE A 302 -22.53 21.79 9.07
N THR A 303 -23.74 22.34 8.88
CA THR A 303 -24.01 23.29 7.80
C THR A 303 -23.26 24.62 7.99
N ARG A 304 -23.03 25.03 9.24
CA ARG A 304 -22.33 26.27 9.59
C ARG A 304 -20.82 26.10 9.76
N GLN A 305 -20.25 24.96 9.34
CA GLN A 305 -18.85 24.67 9.54
C GLN A 305 -17.93 25.68 8.80
N PRO A 306 -16.86 26.19 9.45
CA PRO A 306 -16.05 27.31 8.95
C PRO A 306 -15.04 26.94 7.86
N PHE A 307 -14.90 25.65 7.56
CA PHE A 307 -13.96 25.08 6.58
C PHE A 307 -14.56 24.89 5.18
N THR A 308 -15.81 25.31 4.96
CA THR A 308 -16.51 25.20 3.65
C THR A 308 -15.80 25.94 2.50
N ASP A 309 -15.00 26.96 2.82
CA ASP A 309 -14.32 27.82 1.84
C ASP A 309 -12.79 27.67 1.89
N VAL A 310 -12.26 26.66 2.58
CA VAL A 310 -10.82 26.37 2.58
C VAL A 310 -10.46 25.75 1.23
N SER A 311 -9.67 26.45 0.42
CA SER A 311 -9.27 25.96 -0.89
C SER A 311 -8.49 24.65 -0.73
N ARG A 312 -8.94 23.59 -1.40
CA ARG A 312 -8.14 22.37 -1.50
C ARG A 312 -6.99 22.63 -2.49
N PRO A 313 -5.75 22.24 -2.16
CA PRO A 313 -4.72 22.13 -3.18
C PRO A 313 -5.19 21.13 -4.25
N PRO A 314 -4.83 21.32 -5.53
CA PRO A 314 -5.09 20.32 -6.55
C PRO A 314 -4.43 19.00 -6.14
N VAL A 315 -5.19 17.91 -6.26
CA VAL A 315 -4.71 16.53 -6.10
C VAL A 315 -3.89 16.15 -7.32
#